data_AF-A0A0D1KMX1-F1
#
_entry.id   AF-A0A0D1KMX1-F1
#
_cell.length_a   1.000
_cell.length_b   1.000
_cell.length_c   1.000
_cell.angle_alpha   90.00
_cell.angle_beta   90.00
_cell.angle_gamma   90.00
#
_symmetry.space_group_name_H-M   'P 1'
#
loop_
_entity.id
_entity.type
_entity.pdbx_description
1 polymer ?
#
loop_
_entity_poly.entity_id
_entity_poly.type
_entity_poly.pdbx_seq_one_letter_code
_entity_poly.pdbx_strand_id
1 'polypeptide(L)' 'MKTHNDGKGAKYTKVRRPVELIFAESFSTKREAMQAEYYFKKLTRKKKELYIEEKRNSKEAVYVKAPNEL' A
#
# COMPACT_ATOMS: atom_id res chain seq x y z
N MET A 1 -10.70 2.30 6.25
CA MET A 1 -10.63 3.75 5.91
C MET A 1 -11.70 4.58 6.60
N LYS A 2 -12.97 4.17 6.59
CA LYS A 2 -14.09 4.88 7.26
C LYS A 2 -13.77 5.36 8.68
N THR A 3 -13.25 4.47 9.55
CA THR A 3 -12.86 4.79 10.93
C THR A 3 -11.84 5.93 11.06
N HIS A 4 -10.90 6.05 10.13
CA HIS A 4 -9.89 7.12 10.14
C HIS A 4 -10.50 8.46 9.74
N ASN A 5 -11.34 8.47 8.70
CA ASN A 5 -12.05 9.67 8.24
C ASN A 5 -13.14 10.14 9.22
N ASP A 6 -13.71 9.22 10.00
CA ASP A 6 -14.65 9.54 11.09
C ASP A 6 -13.95 10.13 12.34
N GLY A 7 -12.62 10.23 12.35
CA GLY A 7 -11.85 10.79 13.48
C GLY A 7 -11.70 9.83 14.66
N LYS A 8 -12.04 8.55 14.48
CA LYS A 8 -11.86 7.48 15.48
C LYS A 8 -10.57 6.67 15.25
N GLY A 9 -9.75 7.07 14.27
CA GLY A 9 -8.49 6.42 13.93
C GLY A 9 -7.30 6.86 14.79
N ALA A 10 -6.09 6.51 14.32
CA ALA A 10 -4.83 6.82 14.99
C ALA A 10 -4.63 8.33 15.25
N LYS A 11 -3.90 8.68 16.32
CA LYS A 11 -3.63 10.08 16.73
C LYS A 11 -3.20 10.98 15.57
N TYR A 12 -2.30 10.50 14.71
CA TYR A 12 -1.77 11.27 13.58
C TYR A 12 -2.83 11.56 12.50
N THR A 13 -3.67 10.57 12.16
CA THR A 13 -4.71 10.70 11.12
C THR A 13 -6.04 11.25 11.64
N LYS A 14 -6.24 11.27 12.97
CA LYS A 14 -7.44 11.83 13.61
C LYS A 14 -7.62 13.33 13.38
N VAL A 15 -6.55 14.11 13.36
CA VAL A 15 -6.61 15.56 13.10
C VAL A 15 -6.50 15.88 11.61
N ARG A 16 -5.79 15.04 10.85
CA ARG A 16 -5.49 15.24 9.42
C ARG A 16 -6.41 14.38 8.57
N ARG A 17 -7.59 14.92 8.28
CA ARG A 17 -8.66 14.28 7.51
C ARG A 17 -9.12 15.24 6.40
N PRO A 18 -9.63 14.74 5.26
CA PRO A 18 -9.79 13.33 4.90
C PRO A 18 -8.47 12.67 4.48
N VAL A 19 -8.40 11.34 4.58
CA VAL A 19 -7.30 10.52 4.07
C VAL A 19 -7.80 9.44 3.12
N GLU A 20 -6.97 9.13 2.13
CA GLU A 20 -7.22 8.12 1.10
C GLU A 20 -6.15 7.04 1.11
N LEU A 21 -6.55 5.80 0.85
CA LEU A 21 -5.64 4.65 0.83
C LEU A 21 -5.12 4.47 -0.60
N ILE A 22 -3.90 4.93 -0.85
CA ILE A 22 -3.31 4.86 -2.19
C ILE A 22 -2.69 3.49 -2.52
N PHE A 23 -2.24 2.73 -1.51
CA PHE A 23 -1.53 1.49 -1.71
C PHE A 23 -1.66 0.58 -0.49
N ALA A 24 -1.85 -0.72 -0.73
CA ALA A 24 -1.81 -1.77 0.27
C ALA A 24 -1.25 -3.05 -0.37
N GLU A 25 -0.38 -3.74 0.37
CA GLU A 25 0.24 -4.99 -0.03
C GLU A 25 -0.03 -6.04 1.07
N SER A 26 -0.36 -7.26 0.65
CA SER A 26 -0.60 -8.38 1.54
C SER A 26 0.61 -9.31 1.53
N PHE A 27 1.02 -9.78 2.71
CA PHE A 27 2.13 -10.71 2.88
C PHE A 27 1.63 -11.98 3.57
N SER A 28 2.26 -13.11 3.27
CA SER A 28 1.90 -14.42 3.82
C SER A 28 2.23 -14.52 5.30
N THR A 29 3.30 -13.83 5.75
CA THR A 29 3.75 -13.88 7.14
C THR A 29 3.85 -12.50 7.77
N LYS A 30 3.67 -12.45 9.10
CA LYS A 30 3.88 -11.24 9.89
C LYS A 30 5.33 -10.73 9.79
N ARG A 31 6.31 -11.63 9.70
CA ARG A 31 7.73 -11.28 9.62
C ARG A 31 8.04 -10.53 8.32
N GLU A 32 7.55 -11.03 7.19
CA GLU A 32 7.71 -10.36 5.89
C GLU A 32 7.04 -8.99 5.88
N ALA A 33 5.81 -8.89 6.40
CA ALA A 33 5.10 -7.61 6.50
C ALA A 33 5.89 -6.58 7.33
N MET A 34 6.45 -7.00 8.47
CA MET A 34 7.25 -6.11 9.32
C MET A 34 8.57 -5.70 8.66
N GLN A 35 9.24 -6.60 7.96
CA GLN A 35 10.47 -6.30 7.22
C GLN A 35 10.22 -5.31 6.08
N ALA A 36 9.15 -5.53 5.31
CA ALA A 36 8.73 -4.62 4.25
C ALA A 36 8.35 -3.24 4.81
N GLU A 37 7.61 -3.19 5.92
CA GLU A 37 7.24 -1.93 6.59
C GLU A 37 8.48 -1.16 7.05
N TYR A 38 9.45 -1.83 7.67
CA TYR A 38 10.70 -1.21 8.12
C TYR A 38 11.50 -0.63 6.96
N TYR A 39 11.64 -1.40 5.88
CA TYR A 39 12.30 -0.94 4.67
C TYR A 39 11.59 0.29 4.09
N PHE A 40 10.27 0.21 3.91
CA PHE A 40 9.46 1.29 3.36
C PHE A 40 9.51 2.56 4.19
N LYS A 41 9.49 2.47 5.53
CA LYS A 41 9.58 3.65 6.42
C LYS A 41 10.86 4.46 6.22
N LYS A 42 11.98 3.79 5.94
CA LYS A 42 13.29 4.41 5.70
C LYS A 42 13.42 5.11 4.34
N LEU A 43 12.54 4.79 3.40
CA LEU A 43 12.60 5.39 2.07
C LEU A 43 12.22 6.87 2.11
N THR A 44 12.87 7.65 1.25
CA THR A 44 12.50 9.04 0.98
C THR A 44 11.17 9.10 0.24
N ARG A 45 10.53 10.28 0.20
CA ARG A 45 9.23 10.46 -0.47
C ARG A 45 9.25 9.98 -1.93
N LYS A 46 10.25 10.39 -2.72
CA LYS A 46 10.42 9.96 -4.12
C LYS A 46 10.57 8.44 -4.26
N LYS A 47 11.37 7.81 -3.38
CA LYS A 47 11.55 6.35 -3.40
C LYS A 47 10.28 5.59 -3.03
N LYS A 48 9.43 6.15 -2.15
CA LYS A 48 8.12 5.57 -1.83
C LYS A 48 7.17 5.61 -3.03
N GLU A 49 7.17 6.71 -3.78
CA GLU A 49 6.35 6.86 -4.99
C GLU A 49 6.75 5.83 -6.05
N LEU A 50 8.05 5.72 -6.35
CA LEU A 50 8.59 4.70 -7.26
C LEU A 50 8.28 3.27 -6.79
N TYR A 51 8.46 2.98 -5.50
CA TYR A 51 8.14 1.67 -4.95
C TYR A 51 6.66 1.30 -5.15
N ILE A 52 5.75 2.25 -4.91
CA ILE A 52 4.31 2.03 -5.09
C ILE A 52 3.98 1.81 -6.57
N GLU A 53 4.59 2.58 -7.47
CA GLU A 53 4.42 2.45 -8.92
C GLU A 53 4.92 1.10 -9.43
N GLU A 54 6.13 0.70 -9.05
CA GLU A 54 6.72 -0.59 -9.39
C GLU A 54 5.84 -1.75 -8.92
N LYS A 55 5.34 -1.68 -7.68
CA LYS A 55 4.43 -2.69 -7.13
C LYS A 55 3.07 -2.72 -7.81
N ARG A 56 2.53 -1.58 -8.24
CA ARG A 56 1.30 -1.54 -9.05
C ARG A 56 1.52 -2.19 -10.41
N ASN A 57 2.58 -1.81 -11.11
CA ASN A 57 2.92 -2.35 -12.44
C ASN A 57 3.22 -3.85 -12.38
N SER A 58 3.87 -4.33 -11.31
CA SER A 58 4.11 -5.76 -11.09
C SER A 58 2.80 -6.53 -10.88
N LYS A 59 1.80 -5.90 -10.25
CA LYS A 59 0.47 -6.50 -10.04
C LYS A 59 -0.34 -6.54 -11.34
N GLU A 60 -0.20 -5.52 -12.19
CA GLU A 60 -0.77 -5.51 -13.54
C GLU A 60 -0.09 -6.55 -14.45
N ALA A 61 1.23 -6.71 -14.37
CA ALA A 61 1.97 -7.70 -15.15
C ALA A 61 1.55 -9.16 -14.84
N VAL A 62 1.06 -9.42 -13.62
CA VAL A 62 0.47 -10.73 -13.25
C VAL A 62 -0.92 -10.93 -13.88
N TYR A 63 -1.65 -9.85 -14.20
CA TYR A 63 -2.99 -9.88 -14.79
C TYR A 63 -3.01 -9.90 -16.34
N VAL A 64 -1.87 -9.76 -17.03
CA VAL A 64 -1.80 -9.75 -18.51
C VAL A 64 -1.82 -11.17 -19.14
N LYS A 65 -2.01 -12.23 -18.35
CA LYS A 65 -2.27 -13.58 -18.87
C LYS A 65 -3.62 -14.14 -18.38
N ALA A 66 -4.71 -13.58 -18.91
CA ALA A 66 -5.88 -14.38 -19.22
C ALA A 66 -5.89 -14.58 -20.74
N PRO A 67 -5.40 -15.73 -21.27
CA PRO A 67 -5.73 -16.10 -22.63
C PRO A 67 -7.25 -16.20 -22.72
N ASN A 68 -7.78 -15.50 -23.71
CA ASN A 68 -9.13 -15.67 -24.20
C ASN A 68 -9.39 -17.16 -24.46
N GLU A 69 -10.19 -17.82 -23.61
CA GLU A 69 -10.67 -19.18 -23.86
C GLU A 69 -12.20 -19.19 -23.80
N LEU A 70 -12.75 -19.05 -25.02
CA LEU A 70 -14.09 -19.34 -25.55
C LEU A 70 -15.27 -18.45 -25.12
#